data_AF-A0A9D0ZYK9-F1
#
_entry.id   AF-A0A9D0ZYK9-F1
#
_cell.length_a   1.000
_cell.length_b   1.000
_cell.length_c   1.000
_cell.angle_alpha   90.00
_cell.angle_beta   90.00
_cell.angle_gamma   90.00
#
_symmetry.space_group_name_H-M   'P 1'
#
loop_
_entity.id
_entity.type
_entity.pdbx_description
1 polymer ?
#
loop_
_entity_poly.entity_id
_entity_poly.type
_entity_poly.pdbx_seq_one_letter_code
_entity_poly.pdbx_strand_id
1 'polypeptide(L)' 'MPQIRPITDLRNTNEISEICHASREPIFITKNGYGDLVIMSIETYEAMV' A
#
# COMPACT_ATOMS: atom_id res chain seq x y z
N MET A 1 -11.17 3.95 6.23
CA MET A 1 -11.52 2.77 5.41
C MET A 1 -10.23 2.30 4.75
N PRO A 2 -9.91 1.00 4.76
CA PRO A 2 -8.66 0.51 4.18
C PRO A 2 -8.59 0.91 2.71
N GLN A 3 -7.48 1.51 2.29
CA GLN A 3 -7.26 1.78 0.88
C GLN A 3 -6.98 0.47 0.15
N ILE A 4 -7.70 0.24 -0.96
CA ILE A 4 -7.56 -0.94 -1.80
C ILE A 4 -7.22 -0.47 -3.21
N ARG A 5 -6.08 -0.90 -3.74
CA ARG A 5 -5.61 -0.52 -5.08
C ARG A 5 -5.25 -1.75 -5.91
N PRO A 6 -5.35 -1.71 -7.25
CA PRO A 6 -4.91 -2.83 -8.09
C PRO A 6 -3.38 -2.90 -8.17
N ILE A 7 -2.83 -4.09 -8.41
CA ILE A 7 -1.37 -4.32 -8.53
C ILE A 7 -0.74 -3.51 -9.68
N THR A 8 -1.53 -3.06 -10.65
CA THR A 8 -1.09 -2.17 -11.72
C THR A 8 -0.59 -0.83 -11.23
N ASP A 9 -1.05 -0.37 -10.06
CA ASP A 9 -0.63 0.91 -9.48
C ASP A 9 0.81 0.86 -8.96
N LEU A 10 1.33 -0.35 -8.69
CA LEU A 10 2.74 -0.55 -8.33
C LEU A 10 3.71 -0.24 -9.48
N ARG A 11 3.21 -0.01 -10.71
CA ARG A 11 4.03 0.45 -11.83
C ARG A 11 4.50 1.90 -11.63
N ASN A 12 3.76 2.71 -10.87
CA ASN A 12 4.17 4.07 -10.53
C ASN A 12 4.72 4.10 -9.10
N THR A 13 5.99 3.74 -8.96
CA THR A 13 6.64 3.58 -7.64
C THR A 13 6.74 4.89 -6.86
N ASN A 14 6.79 6.04 -7.53
CA ASN A 14 6.86 7.33 -6.85
C ASN A 14 5.53 7.67 -6.19
N GLU A 15 4.42 7.58 -6.93
CA GLU A 15 3.07 7.83 -6.39
C GLU A 15 2.76 6.86 -5.24
N ILE A 16 3.05 5.56 -5.41
CA ILE A 16 2.73 4.60 -4.35
C ILE A 16 3.57 4.82 -3.09
N SER A 17 4.83 5.24 -3.25
CA SER A 17 5.70 5.61 -2.13
C SER A 17 5.12 6.81 -1.37
N GLU A 18 4.75 7.88 -2.08
CA GLU A 18 4.15 9.08 -1.48
C GLU A 18 2.87 8.74 -0.69
N ILE A 19 2.01 7.88 -1.24
CA ILE A 19 0.77 7.46 -0.56
C ILE A 19 1.07 6.63 0.68
N CYS A 20 2.01 5.68 0.62
CA CYS A 20 2.43 4.90 1.78
C CYS A 20 2.94 5.78 2.94
N HIS A 21 3.69 6.85 2.63
CA HIS A 21 4.17 7.80 3.64
C HIS A 21 3.07 8.74 4.15
N ALA A 22 2.12 9.13 3.28
CA ALA A 22 1.05 10.05 3.63
C ALA A 22 -0.09 9.39 4.43
N SER A 23 -0.45 8.13 4.11
CA SER A 23 -1.59 7.46 4.77
C SER A 23 -1.28 7.08 6.22
N ARG A 24 -0.01 6.73 6.52
CA ARG A 24 0.40 6.09 7.79
C ARG A 24 -0.48 4.88 8.16
N GLU A 25 -1.00 4.21 7.13
CA GLU A 25 -1.94 3.10 7.22
C GLU A 25 -1.61 2.06 6.13
N PRO A 26 -1.90 0.76 6.35
CA PRO A 26 -1.70 -0.28 5.36
C PRO A 26 -2.60 -0.07 4.13
N ILE A 27 -2.01 -0.26 2.94
CA ILE A 27 -2.71 -0.24 1.66
C ILE A 27 -2.77 -1.67 1.15
N PHE A 28 -3.98 -2.15 0.88
CA PHE A 28 -4.22 -3.48 0.35
C PHE A 28 -4.14 -3.45 -1.17
N ILE A 29 -3.40 -4.40 -1.74
CA ILE A 29 -3.23 -4.54 -3.18
C ILE A 29 -4.00 -5.75 -3.66
N THR A 30 -4.76 -5.57 -4.75
CA THR A 30 -5.50 -6.64 -5.40
C THR A 30 -4.88 -7.05 -6.74
N LYS A 31 -4.96 -8.33 -7.05
CA LYS A 31 -4.57 -8.91 -8.34
C LYS A 31 -5.69 -9.81 -8.84
N ASN A 32 -6.20 -9.52 -10.04
CA ASN A 32 -7.33 -10.25 -10.64
C ASN A 32 -8.58 -10.30 -9.74
N GLY A 33 -8.84 -9.26 -8.95
CA GLY A 33 -9.99 -9.16 -8.05
C GLY A 33 -9.80 -9.80 -6.66
N TYR A 34 -8.63 -10.40 -6.38
CA TYR A 34 -8.32 -11.00 -5.08
C TYR A 34 -7.26 -10.19 -4.34
N GLY A 35 -7.30 -10.18 -3.01
CA GLY A 35 -6.22 -9.62 -2.20
C GLY A 35 -4.92 -10.39 -2.43
N ASP A 36 -3.81 -9.67 -2.60
CA ASP A 36 -2.52 -10.23 -3.01
C ASP A 36 -1.38 -9.76 -2.09
N LEU A 37 -1.30 -8.45 -1.82
CA LEU A 37 -0.23 -7.85 -1.02
C LEU A 37 -0.80 -6.78 -0.08
N VAL A 38 -0.02 -6.42 0.95
CA VAL A 38 -0.22 -5.19 1.73
C VAL A 38 1.09 -4.40 1.67
N ILE A 39 0.99 -3.11 1.42
CA ILE A 39 2.14 -2.20 1.38
C ILE A 39 1.91 -1.04 2.35
N MET A 40 2.98 -0.55 2.96
CA MET A 40 3.01 0.62 3.85
C MET A 40 4.44 1.17 3.91
N SER A 41 4.62 2.35 4.50
CA SER A 41 5.97 2.86 4.74
C SER A 41 6.70 2.04 5.81
N ILE A 42 8.04 2.06 5.80
CA ILE A 42 8.84 1.36 6.83
C ILE A 42 8.49 1.89 8.22
N GLU A 43 8.37 3.21 8.39
CA GLU A 43 8.06 3.82 9.68
C GLU A 43 6.69 3.37 10.20
N THR A 44 5.72 3.19 9.29
CA THR A 44 4.39 2.69 9.63
C THR A 44 4.44 1.23 10.07
N TYR A 45 5.23 0.40 9.37
CA TYR A 45 5.43 -0.99 9.75
C TYR A 45 6.12 -1.11 11.11
N GLU A 46 7.21 -0.37 11.33
CA GLU A 46 7.96 -0.39 12.58
C GLU A 46 7.12 0.06 13.77
N ALA A 47 6.19 1.00 13.59
CA ALA A 47 5.27 1.43 14.64
C ALA A 47 4.20 0.38 15.02
N MET A 48 4.00 -0.66 14.20
CA MET A 48 3.07 -1.77 14.47
C MET A 48 3.74 -2.96 15.17
N VAL A 49 5.07 -3.03 15.14
CA VAL A 49 5.88 -4.09 15.77
C VAL A 49 6.22 -3.71 17.19
#